data_AF-A0A803NS66-F1
#
_entry.id   AF-A0A803NS66-F1
#
_cell.length_a   1.000
_cell.length_b   1.000
_cell.length_c   1.000
_cell.angle_alpha   90.00
_cell.angle_beta   90.00
_cell.angle_gamma   90.00
#
_symmetry.space_group_name_H-M   'P 1'
#
loop_
_entity.id
_entity.type
_entity.pdbx_description
1 polymer ?
#
loop_
_entity_poly.entity_id
_entity_poly.type
_entity_poly.pdbx_seq_one_letter_code
_entity_poly.pdbx_strand_id
1 'polypeptide(L)'
;MAAQFWWGSSEKDANIPWCKWSTLCKHKEQGGLGFRDLGLFNQALLAKQIWRCVRYPNSLCSKVLKLGVGKKIIQKGYRWRIGNGNSVRVLEDPWLPKPVTFKVYDKPSLLDQLYVVDLKKGNGEWDAEFIRAVFNPTDVELILSMATSEWEIEDKILWHYSKNGEYSFRSGYRMAAALQVHDIQSNTEATEKWWRQLWKLKILPKVKHFVWKMAHSWIPTNSALAHWKIHVEPYCIRCSSGAYENVFHALWGCRVNCDVWKLTGFHGRIKRQGKEDVLAFLMECAEERWGSKRSCCWWPPVRGSFKINVDQSQSGWVGVWLVSASVVRDHDGRVCVAAATVVRKEYSPLQAELAAILAGLQTGIQRRLPSFTMETDCLQAVNLVLQDEDGCRDVDGLIAHIKCLLQDVRVSGISFVYREANQVAHVLANEALTNKASVMWVGVVPPCASQAVRLDSPNPL
;
A
#
# COMPACT_ATOMS: atom_id res chain seq x y z
N MET A 1 5.98 -1.44 -29.86
CA MET A 1 4.76 -2.26 -29.72
C MET A 1 4.04 -2.04 -28.38
N ALA A 2 4.51 -2.55 -27.23
CA ALA A 2 3.76 -2.40 -25.96
C ALA A 2 3.62 -0.94 -25.47
N ALA A 3 4.68 -0.13 -25.59
CA ALA A 3 4.63 1.30 -25.29
C ALA A 3 3.67 2.07 -26.22
N GLN A 4 3.67 1.71 -27.51
CA GLN A 4 2.77 2.30 -28.52
C GLN A 4 1.32 1.90 -28.27
N PHE A 5 1.05 0.66 -27.87
CA PHE A 5 -0.30 0.24 -27.47
C PHE A 5 -0.80 1.00 -26.24
N TRP A 6 0.07 1.21 -25.24
CA TRP A 6 -0.32 1.90 -24.01
C TRP A 6 -0.63 3.39 -24.22
N TRP A 7 0.16 4.06 -25.06
CA TRP A 7 -0.04 5.49 -25.35
C TRP A 7 -0.97 5.73 -26.56
N GLY A 8 -1.17 4.73 -27.41
CA GLY A 8 -1.95 4.76 -28.64
C GLY A 8 -3.46 4.60 -28.41
N SER A 9 -4.25 5.20 -29.30
CA SER A 9 -5.70 5.05 -29.37
C SER A 9 -6.17 4.30 -30.64
N SER A 10 -5.32 4.21 -31.66
CA SER A 10 -5.56 3.50 -32.92
C SER A 10 -4.24 2.91 -33.47
N GLU A 11 -4.30 1.93 -34.38
CA GLU A 11 -3.09 1.38 -35.05
C GLU A 11 -2.41 2.38 -36.01
N LYS A 12 -3.11 3.44 -36.41
CA LYS A 12 -2.67 4.37 -37.46
C LYS A 12 -2.07 5.67 -36.92
N ASP A 13 -2.37 6.04 -35.67
CA ASP A 13 -1.92 7.31 -35.08
C ASP A 13 -0.82 7.07 -34.02
N ALA A 14 0.38 7.56 -34.31
CA ALA A 14 1.48 7.56 -33.35
C ALA A 14 1.22 8.62 -32.27
N ASN A 15 0.65 8.21 -31.14
CA ASN A 15 0.46 9.09 -29.98
C ASN A 15 1.77 9.39 -29.24
N ILE A 16 1.81 10.53 -28.55
CA ILE A 16 2.96 11.02 -27.79
C ILE A 16 3.30 10.04 -26.65
N PRO A 17 4.51 9.45 -26.63
CA PRO A 17 4.93 8.58 -25.53
C PRO A 17 5.45 9.42 -24.37
N TRP A 18 4.57 9.79 -23.43
CA TRP A 18 4.90 10.70 -22.31
C TRP A 18 6.06 10.25 -21.41
N CYS A 19 6.42 8.96 -21.42
CA CYS A 19 7.58 8.46 -20.69
C CYS A 19 8.25 7.26 -21.39
N LYS A 20 9.50 6.99 -21.01
CA LYS A 20 10.24 5.79 -21.45
C LYS A 20 9.53 4.50 -20.98
N TRP A 21 9.63 3.43 -21.77
CA TRP A 21 9.07 2.12 -21.42
C TRP A 21 9.66 1.54 -20.13
N SER A 22 10.95 1.77 -19.88
CA SER A 22 11.63 1.36 -18.65
C SER A 22 10.98 1.97 -17.40
N THR A 23 10.49 3.21 -17.49
CA THR A 23 9.74 3.87 -16.40
C THR A 23 8.42 3.17 -16.11
N LEU A 24 7.69 2.74 -17.14
CA LEU A 24 6.45 1.98 -16.96
C LEU A 24 6.70 0.59 -16.36
N CYS A 25 7.87 0.02 -16.63
CA CYS A 25 8.27 -1.28 -16.10
C CYS A 25 8.71 -1.25 -14.63
N LYS A 26 9.01 -0.06 -14.07
CA LYS A 26 9.30 0.08 -12.63
C LYS A 26 8.13 -0.44 -11.80
N HIS A 27 8.43 -0.89 -10.57
CA HIS A 27 7.39 -1.36 -9.67
C HIS A 27 6.39 -0.22 -9.37
N LYS A 28 5.14 -0.58 -9.05
CA LYS A 28 4.09 0.39 -8.71
C LYS A 28 4.49 1.30 -7.54
N GLU A 29 5.23 0.75 -6.58
CA GLU A 29 5.77 1.51 -5.43
C GLU A 29 6.90 2.46 -5.82
N GLN A 30 7.53 2.27 -6.98
CA GLN A 30 8.61 3.13 -7.48
C GLN A 30 8.13 4.15 -8.52
N GLY A 31 6.81 4.36 -8.62
CA GLY A 31 6.18 5.25 -9.61
C GLY A 31 5.98 4.64 -11.00
N GLY A 32 6.27 3.34 -11.20
CA GLY A 32 5.93 2.65 -12.46
C GLY A 32 4.53 2.04 -12.45
N LEU A 33 4.24 1.22 -13.46
CA LEU A 33 3.01 0.42 -13.55
C LEU A 33 3.24 -1.08 -13.30
N GLY A 34 4.50 -1.50 -13.16
CA GLY A 34 4.87 -2.89 -13.00
C GLY A 34 4.75 -3.70 -14.28
N PHE A 35 4.81 -3.06 -15.45
CA PHE A 35 4.90 -3.79 -16.71
C PHE A 35 6.19 -4.61 -16.77
N ARG A 36 6.14 -5.74 -17.46
CA ARG A 36 7.31 -6.59 -17.63
C ARG A 36 8.08 -6.13 -18.86
N ASP A 37 9.37 -5.90 -18.68
CA ASP A 37 10.28 -5.73 -19.80
C ASP A 37 10.48 -7.10 -20.45
N LEU A 38 9.96 -7.26 -21.67
CA LEU A 38 10.00 -8.55 -22.38
C LEU A 38 11.45 -8.98 -22.71
N GLY A 39 12.36 -8.02 -22.90
CA GLY A 39 13.78 -8.32 -23.12
C GLY A 39 14.41 -8.93 -21.88
N LEU A 40 14.25 -8.29 -20.72
CA LEU A 40 14.69 -8.82 -19.44
C LEU A 40 13.98 -10.12 -19.07
N PHE A 41 12.69 -10.22 -19.39
CA PHE A 41 11.89 -11.42 -19.17
C PHE A 41 12.50 -12.62 -19.90
N ASN A 42 12.78 -12.46 -21.20
CA ASN A 42 13.39 -13.51 -22.01
C ASN A 42 14.80 -13.85 -21.53
N GLN A 43 15.61 -12.84 -21.18
CA GLN A 43 16.94 -13.08 -20.61
C GLN A 43 16.88 -13.85 -19.28
N ALA A 44 15.92 -13.55 -18.41
CA ALA A 44 15.74 -14.27 -17.15
C ALA A 44 15.26 -15.72 -17.36
N LEU A 45 14.43 -15.97 -18.37
CA LEU A 45 14.07 -17.34 -18.76
C LEU A 45 15.27 -18.12 -19.28
N LEU A 46 16.08 -17.52 -20.15
CA LEU A 46 17.32 -18.13 -20.66
C LEU A 46 18.32 -18.41 -19.53
N ALA A 47 18.47 -17.47 -18.59
CA ALA A 47 19.30 -17.64 -17.41
C ALA A 47 18.85 -18.83 -16.55
N LYS A 48 17.54 -19.14 -16.47
CA LYS A 48 17.05 -20.34 -15.80
C LYS A 48 17.58 -21.63 -16.45
N GLN A 49 17.67 -21.68 -17.77
CA GLN A 49 18.22 -22.83 -18.47
C GLN A 49 19.73 -22.92 -18.28
N ILE A 50 20.45 -21.78 -18.34
CA ILE A 50 21.88 -21.73 -18.03
C ILE A 50 22.16 -22.23 -16.62
N TRP A 51 21.36 -21.82 -15.63
CA TRP A 51 21.51 -22.29 -14.26
C TRP A 51 21.42 -23.82 -14.13
N ARG A 52 20.46 -24.44 -14.83
CA ARG A 52 20.35 -25.90 -14.88
C ARG A 52 21.59 -26.54 -15.49
N CYS A 53 22.14 -25.93 -16.56
CA CYS A 53 23.35 -26.44 -17.17
C CYS A 53 24.57 -26.36 -16.25
N VAL A 54 24.69 -25.26 -15.50
CA VAL A 54 25.75 -25.07 -14.49
C VAL A 54 25.62 -26.07 -13.34
N ARG A 55 24.40 -26.35 -12.87
CA ARG A 55 24.17 -27.30 -11.76
C ARG A 55 24.35 -28.76 -12.18
N TYR A 56 24.08 -29.08 -13.45
CA TYR A 56 24.14 -30.44 -13.97
C TYR A 56 24.98 -30.50 -15.26
N PRO A 57 26.31 -30.31 -15.17
CA PRO A 57 27.18 -30.21 -16.34
C PRO A 57 27.15 -31.46 -17.23
N ASN A 58 26.85 -32.63 -16.64
CA ASN A 58 26.78 -33.91 -17.36
C ASN A 58 25.42 -34.18 -18.03
N SER A 59 24.41 -33.33 -17.82
CA SER A 59 23.10 -33.51 -18.44
C SER A 59 23.15 -33.32 -19.97
N LEU A 60 22.22 -33.96 -20.69
CA LEU A 60 22.12 -33.81 -22.15
C LEU A 60 21.94 -32.33 -22.55
N CYS A 61 21.13 -31.58 -21.80
CA CYS A 61 20.92 -30.15 -22.04
C CYS A 61 22.22 -29.34 -21.97
N SER A 62 23.11 -29.64 -21.02
CA SER A 62 24.41 -28.98 -20.88
C SER A 62 25.37 -29.29 -22.02
N LYS A 63 25.32 -30.53 -22.55
CA LYS A 63 26.17 -30.97 -23.65
C LYS A 63 25.75 -30.37 -25.00
N VAL A 64 24.47 -30.04 -25.17
CA VAL A 64 23.89 -29.56 -26.45
C VAL A 64 23.83 -28.03 -26.53
N LEU A 65 23.52 -27.33 -25.45
CA LEU A 65 23.29 -25.89 -25.49
C LEU A 65 24.61 -25.09 -25.48
N LYS A 66 24.86 -24.29 -26.53
CA LYS A 66 25.92 -23.26 -26.53
C LYS A 66 25.42 -21.98 -25.84
N LEU A 67 25.91 -21.71 -24.63
CA LEU A 67 25.33 -20.71 -23.72
C LEU A 67 26.00 -19.33 -23.85
N GLY A 68 25.49 -18.47 -24.74
CA GLY A 68 25.92 -17.06 -24.85
C GLY A 68 24.93 -16.05 -24.23
N VAL A 69 23.64 -16.18 -24.56
CA VAL A 69 22.60 -15.22 -24.18
C VAL A 69 21.99 -15.60 -22.83
N GLY A 70 22.03 -14.69 -21.85
CA GLY A 70 21.58 -14.92 -20.46
C GLY A 70 22.72 -15.20 -19.47
N LYS A 71 23.94 -15.47 -19.96
CA LYS A 71 25.14 -15.68 -19.12
C LYS A 71 25.40 -14.48 -18.21
N LYS A 72 25.17 -13.27 -18.72
CA LYS A 72 25.30 -12.00 -17.97
C LYS A 72 24.44 -11.95 -16.71
N ILE A 73 23.22 -12.49 -16.73
CA ILE A 73 22.34 -12.50 -15.55
C ILE A 73 22.91 -13.46 -14.50
N ILE A 74 23.30 -14.67 -14.92
CA ILE A 74 23.92 -15.63 -13.99
C ILE A 74 25.21 -15.06 -13.41
N GLN A 75 26.08 -14.51 -14.27
CA GLN A 75 27.37 -13.92 -13.87
C GLN A 75 27.26 -12.79 -12.83
N LYS A 76 26.16 -12.03 -12.85
CA LYS A 76 25.93 -10.92 -11.90
C LYS A 76 25.28 -11.34 -10.59
N GLY A 77 24.77 -12.57 -10.47
CA GLY A 77 24.05 -13.01 -9.27
C GLY A 77 24.46 -14.36 -8.69
N TYR A 78 25.37 -15.08 -9.33
CA TYR A 78 26.01 -16.25 -8.76
C TYR A 78 27.16 -15.85 -7.82
N ARG A 79 27.35 -16.65 -6.79
CA ARG A 79 28.56 -16.65 -5.96
C ARG A 79 28.90 -18.06 -5.52
N TRP A 80 30.15 -18.30 -5.17
CA TRP A 80 30.58 -19.55 -4.57
C TRP A 80 30.18 -19.61 -3.10
N ARG A 81 29.65 -20.77 -2.71
CA ARG A 81 29.58 -21.21 -1.33
C ARG A 81 30.85 -22.02 -1.07
N ILE A 82 31.68 -21.51 -0.17
CA ILE A 82 32.93 -22.14 0.20
C ILE A 82 32.61 -23.40 1.01
N GLY A 83 33.10 -24.53 0.51
CA GLY A 83 33.22 -25.80 1.19
C GLY A 83 34.68 -25.96 1.64
N ASN A 84 35.45 -26.82 0.97
CA ASN A 84 36.88 -26.99 1.22
C ASN A 84 37.72 -25.80 0.71
N GLY A 85 37.29 -25.09 -0.33
CA GLY A 85 37.98 -23.91 -0.87
C GLY A 85 39.02 -24.23 -1.94
N ASN A 86 39.12 -25.49 -2.37
CA ASN A 86 40.11 -25.97 -3.35
C ASN A 86 39.80 -25.52 -4.78
N SER A 87 38.54 -25.15 -5.07
CA SER A 87 38.09 -24.83 -6.44
C SER A 87 37.86 -23.34 -6.69
N VAL A 88 38.07 -22.50 -5.67
CA VAL A 88 37.72 -21.07 -5.71
C VAL A 88 38.97 -20.23 -5.60
N ARG A 89 39.25 -19.43 -6.62
CA ARG A 89 40.38 -18.48 -6.63
C ARG A 89 40.02 -17.20 -5.91
N VAL A 90 40.89 -16.74 -5.02
CA VAL A 90 40.62 -15.62 -4.11
C VAL A 90 40.25 -14.33 -4.86
N LEU A 91 41.02 -13.97 -5.90
CA LEU A 91 40.83 -12.71 -6.63
C LEU A 91 39.95 -12.81 -7.89
N GLU A 92 39.83 -14.01 -8.47
CA GLU A 92 39.14 -14.20 -9.75
C GLU A 92 37.65 -14.55 -9.55
N ASP A 93 37.32 -15.35 -8.55
CA ASP A 93 35.99 -15.89 -8.38
C ASP A 93 35.10 -15.03 -7.47
N PRO A 94 33.77 -14.98 -7.73
CA PRO A 94 32.83 -14.29 -6.86
C PRO A 94 32.45 -15.18 -5.67
N TRP A 95 32.97 -14.94 -4.47
CA TRP A 95 32.70 -15.77 -3.28
C TRP A 95 32.28 -14.97 -2.04
N LEU A 96 32.58 -13.67 -1.98
CA LEU A 96 32.25 -12.82 -0.84
C LEU A 96 30.78 -12.33 -0.90
N PRO A 97 30.03 -12.35 0.22
CA PRO A 97 28.63 -11.94 0.26
C PRO A 97 28.46 -10.40 0.29
N LYS A 98 28.97 -9.71 -0.74
CA LYS A 98 28.89 -8.26 -0.91
C LYS A 98 27.70 -7.82 -1.77
N PRO A 99 27.23 -6.56 -1.65
CA PRO A 99 26.15 -6.04 -2.48
C PRO A 99 26.53 -5.88 -3.97
N VAL A 100 27.82 -5.83 -4.31
CA VAL A 100 28.31 -5.59 -5.67
C VAL A 100 29.44 -6.58 -5.99
N THR A 101 29.43 -7.17 -7.19
CA THR A 101 30.36 -8.16 -7.80
C THR A 101 30.69 -9.45 -7.04
N PHE A 102 30.52 -9.50 -5.73
CA PHE A 102 30.90 -10.62 -4.84
C PHE A 102 32.40 -10.93 -4.80
N LYS A 103 33.25 -10.00 -5.24
CA LYS A 103 34.70 -10.19 -5.32
C LYS A 103 35.43 -9.35 -4.27
N VAL A 104 36.67 -9.70 -4.01
CA VAL A 104 37.62 -8.87 -3.25
C VAL A 104 37.79 -7.54 -3.99
N TYR A 105 37.76 -6.43 -3.25
CA TYR A 105 37.86 -5.09 -3.85
C TYR A 105 39.33 -4.77 -4.16
N ASP A 106 40.18 -4.87 -3.14
CA ASP A 106 41.62 -4.69 -3.28
C ASP A 106 42.25 -5.96 -3.84
N LYS A 107 43.25 -5.80 -4.70
CA LYS A 107 43.96 -6.91 -5.32
C LYS A 107 45.46 -6.82 -5.00
N PRO A 108 45.86 -7.13 -3.76
CA PRO A 108 47.28 -7.26 -3.41
C PRO A 108 47.90 -8.36 -4.26
N SER A 109 49.08 -8.12 -4.83
CA SER A 109 49.80 -9.13 -5.61
C SER A 109 50.11 -10.41 -4.81
N LEU A 110 50.15 -10.32 -3.48
CA LEU A 110 50.33 -11.48 -2.59
C LEU A 110 49.17 -12.48 -2.69
N LEU A 111 47.97 -12.03 -3.08
CA LEU A 111 46.79 -12.88 -3.25
C LEU A 111 46.67 -13.45 -4.67
N ASP A 112 47.58 -13.10 -5.59
CA ASP A 112 47.57 -13.66 -6.93
C ASP A 112 47.82 -15.17 -6.85
N GLN A 113 47.01 -15.92 -7.61
CA GLN A 113 47.04 -17.39 -7.68
C GLN A 113 46.62 -18.15 -6.43
N LEU A 114 46.32 -17.48 -5.30
CA LEU A 114 45.81 -18.15 -4.11
C LEU A 114 44.38 -18.69 -4.30
N TYR A 115 44.13 -19.83 -3.69
CA TYR A 115 42.82 -20.45 -3.54
C TYR A 115 42.27 -20.17 -2.14
N VAL A 116 40.96 -20.27 -1.97
CA VAL A 116 40.32 -19.97 -0.67
C VAL A 116 40.77 -20.95 0.42
N VAL A 117 41.20 -22.16 0.05
CA VAL A 117 41.82 -23.11 0.99
C VAL A 117 43.10 -22.56 1.64
N ASP A 118 43.87 -21.74 0.92
CA ASP A 118 45.12 -21.14 1.43
C ASP A 118 44.87 -20.07 2.51
N LEU A 119 43.61 -19.62 2.64
CA LEU A 119 43.17 -18.71 3.71
C LEU A 119 42.75 -19.45 4.98
N LYS A 120 42.83 -20.78 4.99
CA LYS A 120 42.43 -21.63 6.11
C LYS A 120 43.63 -22.32 6.75
N LYS A 121 43.49 -22.62 8.03
CA LYS A 121 44.41 -23.48 8.77
C LYS A 121 44.14 -24.95 8.45
N GLY A 122 45.07 -25.84 8.81
CA GLY A 122 44.94 -27.28 8.58
C GLY A 122 43.73 -27.95 9.25
N ASN A 123 43.08 -27.29 10.21
CA ASN A 123 41.84 -27.75 10.84
C ASN A 123 40.56 -27.28 10.09
N GLY A 124 40.70 -26.55 8.98
CA GLY A 124 39.58 -26.03 8.19
C GLY A 124 39.02 -24.68 8.67
N GLU A 125 39.49 -24.15 9.79
CA GLU A 125 39.13 -22.81 10.28
C GLU A 125 39.87 -21.72 9.49
N TRP A 126 39.30 -20.52 9.46
CA TRP A 126 39.94 -19.35 8.84
C TRP A 126 41.23 -18.97 9.57
N ASP A 127 42.29 -18.67 8.81
CA ASP A 127 43.50 -18.06 9.37
C ASP A 127 43.28 -16.56 9.60
N ALA A 128 42.70 -16.23 10.75
CA ALA A 128 42.35 -14.86 11.08
C ALA A 128 43.56 -13.91 11.21
N GLU A 129 44.77 -14.42 11.44
CA GLU A 129 45.99 -13.59 11.48
C GLU A 129 46.40 -13.22 10.05
N PHE A 130 46.50 -14.22 9.17
CA PHE A 130 46.80 -14.01 7.77
C PHE A 130 45.76 -13.13 7.07
N ILE A 131 44.46 -13.41 7.27
CA ILE A 131 43.37 -12.67 6.64
C ILE A 131 43.41 -11.18 7.04
N ARG A 132 43.64 -10.86 8.32
CA ARG A 132 43.75 -9.46 8.78
C ARG A 132 44.96 -8.73 8.21
N ALA A 133 46.04 -9.45 7.90
CA ALA A 133 47.25 -8.86 7.34
C ALA A 133 47.11 -8.49 5.86
N VAL A 134 46.24 -9.19 5.11
CA VAL A 134 46.20 -9.09 3.64
C VAL A 134 44.91 -8.45 3.09
N PHE A 135 43.79 -8.52 3.82
CA PHE A 135 42.51 -7.96 3.38
C PHE A 135 42.17 -6.65 4.10
N ASN A 136 41.36 -5.80 3.44
CA ASN A 136 40.80 -4.61 4.10
C ASN A 136 39.79 -4.99 5.19
N PRO A 137 39.53 -4.12 6.18
CA PRO A 137 38.66 -4.44 7.33
C PRO A 137 37.26 -4.93 6.94
N THR A 138 36.66 -4.34 5.92
CA THR A 138 35.31 -4.72 5.43
C THR A 138 35.29 -6.16 4.90
N ASP A 139 36.33 -6.56 4.17
CA ASP A 139 36.45 -7.90 3.60
C ASP A 139 36.80 -8.92 4.68
N VAL A 140 37.66 -8.55 5.63
CA VAL A 140 38.00 -9.37 6.81
C VAL A 140 36.74 -9.75 7.58
N GLU A 141 35.89 -8.78 7.92
CA GLU A 141 34.64 -9.04 8.66
C GLU A 141 33.73 -10.03 7.92
N LEU A 142 33.59 -9.85 6.60
CA LEU A 142 32.78 -10.74 5.78
C LEU A 142 33.37 -12.16 5.73
N ILE A 143 34.67 -12.30 5.50
CA ILE A 143 35.35 -13.61 5.43
C ILE A 143 35.21 -14.35 6.76
N LEU A 144 35.54 -13.69 7.87
CA LEU A 144 35.50 -14.32 9.20
C LEU A 144 34.07 -14.63 9.66
N SER A 145 33.05 -13.96 9.12
CA SER A 145 31.64 -14.29 9.38
C SER A 145 31.14 -15.54 8.64
N MET A 146 31.87 -16.02 7.63
CA MET A 146 31.46 -17.18 6.84
C MET A 146 31.73 -18.47 7.62
N ALA A 147 30.68 -19.27 7.80
CA ALA A 147 30.80 -20.58 8.43
C ALA A 147 31.80 -21.48 7.68
N THR A 148 32.76 -22.03 8.41
CA THR A 148 33.64 -23.09 7.93
C THR A 148 33.00 -24.46 8.15
N SER A 149 33.49 -25.46 7.42
CA SER A 149 33.10 -26.86 7.57
C SER A 149 34.35 -27.65 7.93
N GLU A 150 34.27 -28.45 8.98
CA GLU A 150 35.31 -29.45 9.31
C GLU A 150 35.32 -30.62 8.31
N TRP A 151 34.20 -30.82 7.62
CA TRP A 151 34.03 -31.87 6.61
C TRP A 151 34.51 -31.41 5.24
N GLU A 152 35.11 -32.34 4.47
CA GLU A 152 35.50 -32.22 3.05
C GLU A 152 34.27 -32.09 2.13
N ILE A 153 33.58 -30.95 2.24
CA ILE A 153 32.46 -30.59 1.38
C ILE A 153 33.02 -29.82 0.19
N GLU A 154 32.69 -30.25 -1.03
CA GLU A 154 33.09 -29.51 -2.23
C GLU A 154 32.46 -28.11 -2.31
N ASP A 155 33.20 -27.17 -2.90
CA ASP A 155 32.70 -25.84 -3.23
C ASP A 155 31.52 -25.91 -4.21
N LYS A 156 30.49 -25.08 -3.97
CA LYS A 156 29.28 -25.09 -4.79
C LYS A 156 28.87 -23.69 -5.23
N ILE A 157 28.45 -23.56 -6.47
CA ILE A 157 27.84 -22.34 -6.98
C ILE A 157 26.44 -22.16 -6.36
N LEU A 158 26.16 -20.96 -5.86
CA LEU A 158 24.87 -20.56 -5.31
C LEU A 158 24.36 -19.28 -5.98
N TRP A 159 23.04 -19.14 -6.02
CA TRP A 159 22.36 -17.93 -6.45
C TRP A 159 22.11 -17.01 -5.26
N HIS A 160 22.82 -15.87 -5.20
CA HIS A 160 22.83 -14.98 -4.04
C HIS A 160 21.43 -14.43 -3.69
N TYR A 161 20.60 -14.14 -4.69
CA TYR A 161 19.27 -13.55 -4.50
C TYR A 161 18.17 -14.60 -4.20
N SER A 162 18.51 -15.74 -3.62
CA SER A 162 17.56 -16.74 -3.12
C SER A 162 18.03 -17.36 -1.81
N LYS A 163 17.08 -17.58 -0.89
CA LYS A 163 17.35 -18.18 0.43
C LYS A 163 17.88 -19.62 0.35
N ASN A 164 17.40 -20.39 -0.63
CA ASN A 164 17.86 -21.76 -0.87
C ASN A 164 19.07 -21.84 -1.81
N GLY A 165 19.62 -20.70 -2.25
CA GLY A 165 20.74 -20.66 -3.19
C GLY A 165 20.41 -21.12 -4.61
N GLU A 166 19.14 -21.35 -4.95
CA GLU A 166 18.72 -21.78 -6.29
C GLU A 166 18.18 -20.61 -7.11
N TYR A 167 18.50 -20.60 -8.41
CA TYR A 167 17.97 -19.60 -9.32
C TYR A 167 16.49 -19.83 -9.59
N SER A 168 15.71 -18.74 -9.55
CA SER A 168 14.35 -18.72 -10.06
C SER A 168 14.21 -17.61 -11.09
N PHE A 169 13.27 -17.80 -12.02
CA PHE A 169 12.91 -16.75 -12.97
C PHE A 169 12.60 -15.42 -12.25
N ARG A 170 11.87 -15.47 -11.12
CA ARG A 170 11.47 -14.28 -10.36
C ARG A 170 12.67 -13.56 -9.75
N SER A 171 13.61 -14.28 -9.13
CA SER A 171 14.79 -13.70 -8.50
C SER A 171 15.76 -13.13 -9.54
N GLY A 172 15.96 -13.83 -10.66
CA GLY A 172 16.79 -13.34 -11.76
C GLY A 172 16.22 -12.13 -12.47
N TYR A 173 14.91 -12.12 -12.75
CA TYR A 173 14.25 -10.96 -13.36
C TYR A 173 14.34 -9.72 -12.45
N ARG A 174 14.08 -9.88 -11.13
CA ARG A 174 14.18 -8.77 -10.16
C ARG A 174 15.58 -8.17 -10.12
N MET A 175 16.61 -9.01 -10.04
CA MET A 175 18.00 -8.54 -10.08
C MET A 175 18.30 -7.81 -11.40
N ALA A 176 17.92 -8.39 -12.54
CA ALA A 176 18.19 -7.79 -13.85
C ALA A 176 17.48 -6.43 -14.03
N ALA A 177 16.24 -6.32 -13.54
CA ALA A 177 15.50 -5.07 -13.51
C ALA A 177 16.16 -4.02 -12.59
N ALA A 178 16.59 -4.41 -11.38
CA ALA A 178 17.28 -3.51 -10.46
C ALA A 178 18.57 -2.94 -11.06
N LEU A 179 19.33 -3.76 -11.81
CA LEU A 179 20.55 -3.33 -12.49
C LEU A 179 20.32 -2.34 -13.63
N GLN A 180 19.13 -2.29 -14.24
CA GLN A 180 18.79 -1.28 -15.25
C GLN A 180 18.39 0.07 -14.62
N VAL A 181 17.96 0.08 -13.35
CA VAL A 181 17.42 1.27 -12.68
C VAL A 181 18.52 2.15 -12.06
N HIS A 182 19.79 1.78 -12.18
CA HIS A 182 20.94 2.59 -11.75
C HIS A 182 21.10 3.93 -12.52
N ASP A 183 20.23 4.20 -13.50
CA ASP A 183 20.07 5.51 -14.12
C ASP A 183 19.16 6.41 -13.24
N ILE A 184 19.79 7.06 -12.27
CA ILE A 184 19.41 8.31 -11.57
C ILE A 184 17.89 8.56 -11.39
N GLN A 185 17.33 8.02 -10.31
CA GLN A 185 16.32 8.71 -9.48
C GLN A 185 16.24 7.97 -8.14
N SER A 186 16.88 8.53 -7.11
CA SER A 186 16.65 8.12 -5.73
C SER A 186 15.22 8.50 -5.36
N ASN A 187 14.27 7.59 -5.55
CA ASN A 187 12.97 7.74 -4.91
C ASN A 187 13.22 7.82 -3.41
N THR A 188 12.68 8.85 -2.77
CA THR A 188 12.69 8.93 -1.31
C THR A 188 11.75 7.88 -0.75
N GLU A 189 12.00 7.42 0.47
CA GLU A 189 11.07 6.51 1.17
C GLU A 189 9.64 7.09 1.22
N ALA A 190 9.54 8.42 1.30
CA ALA A 190 8.28 9.15 1.26
C ALA A 190 7.53 8.96 -0.07
N THR A 191 8.21 9.06 -1.23
CA THR A 191 7.54 8.84 -2.52
C THR A 191 7.15 7.38 -2.71
N GLU A 192 7.96 6.42 -2.24
CA GLU A 192 7.57 5.00 -2.31
C GLU A 192 6.33 4.67 -1.46
N LYS A 193 6.29 5.23 -0.24
CA LYS A 193 5.14 5.12 0.66
C LYS A 193 3.88 5.71 0.03
N TRP A 194 3.97 6.88 -0.59
CA TRP A 194 2.88 7.53 -1.29
C TRP A 194 2.32 6.67 -2.44
N TRP A 195 3.19 6.15 -3.31
CA TRP A 195 2.77 5.30 -4.41
C TRP A 195 2.05 4.04 -3.91
N ARG A 196 2.59 3.40 -2.87
CA ARG A 196 1.94 2.24 -2.23
C ARG A 196 0.53 2.59 -1.74
N GLN A 197 0.33 3.77 -1.18
CA GLN A 197 -0.97 4.23 -0.70
C GLN A 197 -1.96 4.46 -1.86
N LEU A 198 -1.55 5.19 -2.91
CA LEU A 198 -2.38 5.45 -4.10
C LEU A 198 -2.97 4.15 -4.67
N TRP A 199 -2.13 3.13 -4.82
CA TRP A 199 -2.57 1.86 -5.42
C TRP A 199 -3.48 1.04 -4.50
N LYS A 200 -3.41 1.23 -3.18
CA LYS A 200 -4.27 0.58 -2.17
C LYS A 200 -5.66 1.22 -2.02
N LEU A 201 -5.89 2.43 -2.53
CA LEU A 201 -7.18 3.13 -2.43
C LEU A 201 -8.32 2.28 -3.04
N LYS A 202 -9.49 2.22 -2.39
CA LYS A 202 -10.68 1.54 -2.93
C LYS A 202 -11.46 2.47 -3.86
N ILE A 203 -10.83 2.89 -4.96
CA ILE A 203 -11.40 3.78 -5.98
C ILE A 203 -11.23 3.17 -7.38
N LEU A 204 -12.01 3.66 -8.35
CA LEU A 204 -11.97 3.20 -9.72
C LEU A 204 -10.54 3.26 -10.31
N PRO A 205 -10.07 2.21 -11.01
CA PRO A 205 -8.72 2.16 -11.57
C PRO A 205 -8.38 3.34 -12.49
N LYS A 206 -9.35 3.83 -13.27
CA LYS A 206 -9.17 5.00 -14.15
C LYS A 206 -8.77 6.26 -13.38
N VAL A 207 -9.30 6.44 -12.17
CA VAL A 207 -8.96 7.58 -11.31
C VAL A 207 -7.54 7.44 -10.77
N LYS A 208 -7.12 6.23 -10.36
CA LYS A 208 -5.74 5.98 -9.93
C LYS A 208 -4.73 6.28 -11.03
N HIS A 209 -5.01 5.81 -12.25
CA HIS A 209 -4.15 6.09 -13.40
C HIS A 209 -4.11 7.57 -13.75
N PHE A 210 -5.23 8.28 -13.64
CA PHE A 210 -5.27 9.72 -13.84
C PHE A 210 -4.39 10.44 -12.80
N VAL A 211 -4.51 10.09 -11.52
CA VAL A 211 -3.68 10.65 -10.43
C VAL A 211 -2.20 10.33 -10.64
N TRP A 212 -1.89 9.11 -11.09
CA TRP A 212 -0.53 8.71 -11.42
C TRP A 212 0.05 9.51 -12.60
N LYS A 213 -0.70 9.70 -13.69
CA LYS A 213 -0.28 10.57 -14.82
C LYS A 213 -0.09 12.02 -14.37
N MET A 214 -1.01 12.52 -13.55
CA MET A 214 -0.96 13.87 -12.98
C MET A 214 0.31 14.09 -12.14
N ALA A 215 0.63 13.17 -11.23
CA ALA A 215 1.81 13.25 -10.36
C ALA A 215 3.14 13.17 -11.14
N HIS A 216 3.14 12.59 -12.33
CA HIS A 216 4.31 12.58 -13.23
C HIS A 216 4.30 13.71 -14.27
N SER A 217 3.31 14.59 -14.26
CA SER A 217 3.12 15.64 -15.27
C SER A 217 2.97 15.10 -16.71
N TRP A 218 2.34 13.93 -16.87
CA TRP A 218 2.08 13.27 -18.17
C TRP A 218 0.65 13.50 -18.69
N ILE A 219 0.11 14.68 -18.41
CA ILE A 219 -1.20 15.11 -18.90
C ILE A 219 -0.96 16.14 -20.01
N PRO A 220 -1.76 16.14 -21.10
CA PRO A 220 -1.60 17.06 -22.23
C PRO A 220 -2.04 18.49 -21.86
N THR A 221 -1.25 19.19 -21.06
CA THR A 221 -1.39 20.64 -20.86
C THR A 221 -0.68 21.38 -21.99
N ASN A 222 -1.06 22.63 -22.28
CA ASN A 222 -0.44 23.39 -23.36
C ASN A 222 1.08 23.55 -23.16
N SER A 223 1.53 23.76 -21.92
CA SER A 223 2.97 23.79 -21.60
C SER A 223 3.68 22.48 -21.92
N ALA A 224 3.05 21.34 -21.60
CA ALA A 224 3.62 20.04 -21.88
C ALA A 224 3.65 19.79 -23.40
N LEU A 225 2.58 20.09 -24.13
CA LEU A 225 2.54 19.98 -25.59
C LEU A 225 3.60 20.85 -26.27
N ALA A 226 3.77 22.10 -25.83
CA ALA A 226 4.80 23.02 -26.33
C ALA A 226 6.22 22.50 -26.05
N HIS A 227 6.46 21.93 -24.85
CA HIS A 227 7.73 21.29 -24.52
C HIS A 227 8.02 20.09 -25.44
N TRP A 228 6.99 19.34 -25.81
CA TRP A 228 7.02 18.26 -26.81
C TRP A 228 7.04 18.76 -28.27
N LYS A 229 7.32 20.05 -28.49
CA LYS A 229 7.46 20.71 -29.80
C LYS A 229 6.21 20.65 -30.68
N ILE A 230 5.05 20.45 -30.07
CA ILE A 230 3.76 20.63 -30.74
C ILE A 230 3.47 22.13 -30.80
N HIS A 231 3.00 22.61 -31.95
CA HIS A 231 2.80 24.03 -32.21
C HIS A 231 1.54 24.55 -31.49
N VAL A 232 1.67 24.81 -30.19
CA VAL A 232 0.64 25.35 -29.29
C VAL A 232 1.30 26.35 -28.36
N GLU A 233 0.62 27.47 -28.11
CA GLU A 233 1.05 28.46 -27.11
C GLU A 233 0.91 27.88 -25.69
N PRO A 234 1.94 27.98 -24.82
CA PRO A 234 1.95 27.28 -23.53
C PRO A 234 1.04 27.91 -22.45
N TYR A 235 0.21 28.87 -22.84
CA TYR A 235 -0.67 29.64 -21.96
C TYR A 235 -2.10 29.09 -21.95
N CYS A 236 -2.80 29.29 -20.84
CA CYS A 236 -4.16 28.80 -20.67
C CYS A 236 -5.16 29.67 -21.44
N ILE A 237 -5.88 29.04 -22.37
CA ILE A 237 -6.93 29.69 -23.16
C ILE A 237 -8.23 29.93 -22.38
N ARG A 238 -8.42 29.27 -21.23
CA ARG A 238 -9.69 29.27 -20.49
C ARG A 238 -9.85 30.44 -19.53
N CYS A 239 -8.77 30.87 -18.88
CA CYS A 239 -8.83 31.95 -17.89
C CYS A 239 -8.54 33.33 -18.50
N SER A 240 -8.09 33.39 -19.76
CA SER A 240 -7.73 34.63 -20.48
C SER A 240 -6.76 35.54 -19.72
N SER A 241 -6.05 35.02 -18.72
CA SER A 241 -5.15 35.79 -17.85
C SER A 241 -3.68 35.73 -18.29
N GLY A 242 -3.41 35.13 -19.46
CA GLY A 242 -2.03 34.88 -19.93
C GLY A 242 -1.21 33.96 -19.04
N ALA A 243 -1.85 33.17 -18.16
CA ALA A 243 -1.13 32.28 -17.24
C ALA A 243 -0.57 31.05 -17.95
N TYR A 244 0.62 30.61 -17.54
CA TYR A 244 1.25 29.39 -18.06
C TYR A 244 0.46 28.15 -17.65
N GLU A 245 0.06 27.30 -18.60
CA GLU A 245 -0.80 26.16 -18.33
C GLU A 245 0.01 24.92 -17.97
N ASN A 246 0.49 24.84 -16.73
CA ASN A 246 1.01 23.61 -16.15
C ASN A 246 -0.13 22.73 -15.57
N VAL A 247 0.18 21.51 -15.13
CA VAL A 247 -0.84 20.58 -14.59
C VAL A 247 -1.57 21.18 -13.39
N PHE A 248 -0.86 21.88 -12.52
CA PHE A 248 -1.47 22.53 -11.36
C PHE A 248 -2.47 23.61 -11.78
N HIS A 249 -2.12 24.47 -12.74
CA HIS A 249 -3.01 25.47 -13.30
C HIS A 249 -4.23 24.82 -13.97
N ALA A 250 -3.99 23.84 -14.84
CA ALA A 250 -5.03 23.16 -15.61
C ALA A 250 -6.07 22.45 -14.72
N LEU A 251 -5.72 22.05 -13.50
CA LEU A 251 -6.63 21.35 -12.59
C LEU A 251 -7.20 22.23 -11.49
N TRP A 252 -6.37 23.09 -10.90
CA TRP A 252 -6.71 23.82 -9.68
C TRP A 252 -6.52 25.33 -9.80
N GLY A 253 -5.39 25.78 -10.37
CA GLY A 253 -5.02 27.20 -10.40
C GLY A 253 -5.79 28.06 -11.40
N CYS A 254 -6.39 27.47 -12.44
CA CYS A 254 -7.18 28.19 -13.43
C CYS A 254 -8.40 28.82 -12.76
N ARG A 255 -8.67 30.11 -13.03
CA ARG A 255 -9.83 30.84 -12.49
C ARG A 255 -11.14 30.09 -12.67
N VAL A 256 -11.36 29.53 -13.86
CA VAL A 256 -12.58 28.78 -14.19
C VAL A 256 -12.72 27.52 -13.33
N ASN A 257 -11.62 26.80 -13.08
CA ASN A 257 -11.65 25.60 -12.24
C ASN A 257 -11.69 25.94 -10.75
N CYS A 258 -11.07 27.05 -10.33
CA CYS A 258 -11.15 27.55 -8.95
C CYS A 258 -12.60 27.70 -8.51
N ASP A 259 -13.47 28.26 -9.38
CA ASP A 259 -14.88 28.47 -9.05
C ASP A 259 -15.64 27.15 -8.85
N VAL A 260 -15.31 26.10 -9.60
CA VAL A 260 -15.83 24.75 -9.38
C VAL A 260 -15.38 24.20 -8.03
N TRP A 261 -14.09 24.33 -7.70
CA TRP A 261 -13.56 23.82 -6.43
C TRP A 261 -14.09 24.57 -5.21
N LYS A 262 -14.48 25.85 -5.34
CA LYS A 262 -15.14 26.61 -4.26
C LYS A 262 -16.45 25.96 -3.81
N LEU A 263 -17.18 25.33 -4.72
CA LEU A 263 -18.43 24.63 -4.41
C LEU A 263 -18.22 23.36 -3.56
N THR A 264 -17.01 22.81 -3.53
CA THR A 264 -16.70 21.52 -2.87
C THR A 264 -16.07 21.66 -1.48
N GLY A 265 -15.83 22.89 -1.01
CA GLY A 265 -15.06 23.17 0.22
C GLY A 265 -13.55 22.85 0.11
N PHE A 266 -13.10 22.24 -0.99
CA PHE A 266 -11.70 21.86 -1.20
C PHE A 266 -10.80 23.04 -1.62
N HIS A 267 -11.39 24.12 -2.15
CA HIS A 267 -10.65 25.32 -2.60
C HIS A 267 -9.75 25.95 -1.52
N GLY A 268 -10.20 25.96 -0.26
CA GLY A 268 -9.39 26.50 0.84
C GLY A 268 -8.11 25.70 1.12
N ARG A 269 -8.04 24.42 0.73
CA ARG A 269 -6.82 23.59 0.83
C ARG A 269 -5.84 23.92 -0.30
N ILE A 270 -6.36 24.01 -1.52
CA ILE A 270 -5.59 24.39 -2.71
C ILE A 270 -4.88 25.73 -2.51
N LYS A 271 -5.60 26.75 -2.01
CA LYS A 271 -5.07 28.11 -1.83
C LYS A 271 -3.99 28.20 -0.74
N ARG A 272 -4.07 27.38 0.32
CA ARG A 272 -3.08 27.38 1.41
C ARG A 272 -1.75 26.78 0.99
N GLN A 273 -1.77 25.77 0.13
CA GLN A 273 -0.56 25.00 -0.19
C GLN A 273 0.23 25.61 -1.35
N GLY A 274 -0.42 26.18 -2.38
CA GLY A 274 0.27 27.03 -3.36
C GLY A 274 1.51 26.43 -4.06
N LYS A 275 1.59 25.09 -4.23
CA LYS A 275 2.75 24.40 -4.83
C LYS A 275 2.54 24.12 -6.32
N GLU A 276 3.54 24.39 -7.14
CA GLU A 276 3.55 24.01 -8.56
C GLU A 276 3.83 22.50 -8.77
N ASP A 277 4.52 21.86 -7.82
CA ASP A 277 4.76 20.41 -7.84
C ASP A 277 3.52 19.65 -7.36
N VAL A 278 2.88 18.99 -8.31
CA VAL A 278 1.65 18.23 -8.09
C VAL A 278 1.88 17.01 -7.20
N LEU A 279 3.01 16.32 -7.31
CA LEU A 279 3.30 15.16 -6.47
C LEU A 279 3.51 15.60 -5.02
N ALA A 280 4.27 16.67 -4.80
CA ALA A 280 4.47 17.24 -3.46
C ALA A 280 3.14 17.71 -2.84
N PHE A 281 2.29 18.39 -3.61
CA PHE A 281 0.96 18.80 -3.17
C PHE A 281 0.08 17.60 -2.75
N LEU A 282 0.07 16.54 -3.56
CA LEU A 282 -0.70 15.34 -3.26
C LEU A 282 -0.18 14.59 -2.02
N MET A 283 1.14 14.49 -1.88
CA MET A 283 1.79 13.89 -0.71
C MET A 283 1.45 14.66 0.58
N GLU A 284 1.49 15.99 0.54
CA GLU A 284 1.12 16.83 1.69
C GLU A 284 -0.37 16.72 2.04
N CYS A 285 -1.26 16.73 1.03
CA CYS A 285 -2.69 16.44 1.24
C CYS A 285 -2.92 15.07 1.90
N ALA A 286 -2.07 14.09 1.61
CA ALA A 286 -2.14 12.77 2.21
C ALA A 286 -1.56 12.75 3.62
N GLU A 287 -0.47 13.45 3.87
CA GLU A 287 0.16 13.62 5.18
C GLU A 287 -0.71 14.43 6.13
N GLU A 288 -1.44 15.46 5.69
CA GLU A 288 -2.43 16.12 6.55
C GLU A 288 -3.54 15.15 6.99
N ARG A 289 -3.87 14.17 6.14
CA ARG A 289 -4.88 13.14 6.43
C ARG A 289 -4.34 11.96 7.24
N TRP A 290 -3.01 11.78 7.30
CA TRP A 290 -2.37 10.56 7.84
C TRP A 290 -1.29 10.80 8.91
N GLY A 291 -0.68 11.99 8.91
CA GLY A 291 0.32 12.53 9.83
C GLY A 291 -0.28 13.45 10.90
N SER A 292 -1.50 13.95 10.69
CA SER A 292 -2.38 14.12 11.85
C SER A 292 -2.60 12.72 12.39
N LYS A 293 -2.09 12.43 13.61
CA LYS A 293 -2.64 11.38 14.49
C LYS A 293 -4.11 11.33 14.14
N ARG A 294 -4.63 10.23 13.53
CA ARG A 294 -6.04 10.16 13.12
C ARG A 294 -6.80 10.90 14.20
N SER A 295 -7.42 12.04 13.89
CA SER A 295 -8.43 12.55 14.80
C SER A 295 -9.49 11.49 14.65
N CYS A 296 -9.34 10.48 15.50
CA CYS A 296 -10.10 9.25 15.54
C CYS A 296 -11.39 9.61 16.27
N CYS A 297 -11.96 10.75 15.85
CA CYS A 297 -13.11 11.43 16.39
C CYS A 297 -14.16 11.40 15.31
N TRP A 298 -15.40 11.40 15.74
CA TRP A 298 -16.54 11.45 14.87
C TRP A 298 -16.59 12.75 14.06
N TRP A 299 -17.13 12.66 12.85
CA TRP A 299 -17.26 13.79 11.93
C TRP A 299 -18.73 14.06 11.62
N PRO A 300 -19.19 15.33 11.68
CA PRO A 300 -20.57 15.67 11.43
C PRO A 300 -21.02 15.39 9.98
N PRO A 301 -22.30 15.04 9.77
CA PRO A 301 -22.88 14.93 8.43
C PRO A 301 -23.02 16.28 7.72
N VAL A 302 -23.40 16.23 6.45
CA VAL A 302 -23.83 17.43 5.70
C VAL A 302 -25.06 18.07 6.35
N ARG A 303 -25.19 19.39 6.24
CA ARG A 303 -26.33 20.14 6.79
C ARG A 303 -27.66 19.56 6.32
N GLY A 304 -28.57 19.36 7.26
CA GLY A 304 -29.89 18.75 7.02
C GLY A 304 -29.93 17.22 7.04
N SER A 305 -28.79 16.57 7.23
CA SER A 305 -28.67 15.12 7.42
C SER A 305 -28.19 14.79 8.84
N PHE A 306 -28.36 13.53 9.23
CA PHE A 306 -28.04 13.01 10.55
C PHE A 306 -27.13 11.78 10.44
N LYS A 307 -26.42 11.45 11.52
CA LYS A 307 -25.73 10.16 11.64
C LYS A 307 -26.18 9.42 12.87
N ILE A 308 -26.23 8.10 12.76
CA ILE A 308 -26.57 7.22 13.85
C ILE A 308 -25.39 6.29 14.10
N ASN A 309 -24.72 6.50 15.23
CA ASN A 309 -23.67 5.62 15.72
C ASN A 309 -24.29 4.52 16.58
N VAL A 310 -23.92 3.27 16.33
CA VAL A 310 -24.43 2.11 17.07
C VAL A 310 -23.30 1.30 17.68
N ASP A 311 -23.60 0.67 18.80
CA ASP A 311 -22.73 -0.33 19.43
C ASP A 311 -23.60 -1.30 20.25
N GLN A 312 -23.02 -2.43 20.66
CA GLN A 312 -23.64 -3.42 21.52
C GLN A 312 -22.82 -3.72 22.77
N SER A 313 -23.48 -4.24 23.80
CA SER A 313 -22.81 -4.83 24.96
C SER A 313 -23.63 -6.00 25.49
N GLN A 314 -22.96 -7.05 25.96
CA GLN A 314 -23.61 -8.29 26.40
C GLN A 314 -23.00 -8.88 27.68
N SER A 315 -23.84 -9.48 28.53
CA SER A 315 -23.39 -10.14 29.77
C SER A 315 -22.85 -11.55 29.50
N GLY A 316 -21.74 -11.94 30.15
CA GLY A 316 -21.00 -13.16 29.84
C GLY A 316 -21.59 -14.52 30.29
N TRP A 317 -22.54 -14.59 31.23
CA TRP A 317 -23.07 -15.89 31.72
C TRP A 317 -24.54 -15.82 32.16
N VAL A 318 -25.28 -16.91 31.89
CA VAL A 318 -26.66 -17.28 32.26
C VAL A 318 -27.69 -16.13 32.31
N GLY A 319 -28.60 -16.12 31.32
CA GLY A 319 -29.60 -15.07 31.15
C GLY A 319 -29.03 -13.84 30.44
N VAL A 320 -28.42 -14.07 29.26
CA VAL A 320 -27.68 -13.07 28.47
C VAL A 320 -28.55 -11.83 28.22
N TRP A 321 -28.16 -10.74 28.86
CA TRP A 321 -28.65 -9.41 28.55
C TRP A 321 -27.83 -8.88 27.38
N LEU A 322 -28.52 -8.54 26.30
CA LEU A 322 -27.95 -7.86 25.16
C LEU A 322 -28.47 -6.42 25.16
N VAL A 323 -27.56 -5.49 24.95
CA VAL A 323 -27.86 -4.08 24.78
C VAL A 323 -27.52 -3.66 23.36
N SER A 324 -28.44 -2.94 22.73
CA SER A 324 -28.19 -2.23 21.48
C SER A 324 -28.29 -0.72 21.74
N ALA A 325 -27.18 -0.01 21.60
CA ALA A 325 -27.11 1.43 21.74
C ALA A 325 -27.19 2.12 20.38
N SER A 326 -27.82 3.29 20.34
CA SER A 326 -27.96 4.12 19.15
C SER A 326 -27.88 5.59 19.52
N VAL A 327 -26.96 6.33 18.91
CA VAL A 327 -26.72 7.75 19.17
C VAL A 327 -26.87 8.52 17.88
N VAL A 328 -27.92 9.33 17.81
CA VAL A 328 -28.25 10.21 16.68
C VAL A 328 -27.63 11.58 16.91
N ARG A 329 -26.83 12.04 15.95
CA ARG A 329 -26.22 13.38 15.95
C ARG A 329 -26.52 14.14 14.67
N ASP A 330 -26.67 15.46 14.79
CA ASP A 330 -26.86 16.37 13.67
C ASP A 330 -25.53 16.91 13.10
N HIS A 331 -25.65 17.76 12.07
CA HIS A 331 -24.51 18.43 11.42
C HIS A 331 -23.73 19.42 12.31
N ASP A 332 -24.29 19.84 13.44
CA ASP A 332 -23.59 20.67 14.43
C ASP A 332 -22.94 19.81 15.53
N GLY A 333 -23.05 18.48 15.44
CA GLY A 333 -22.54 17.51 16.40
C GLY A 333 -23.38 17.37 17.66
N ARG A 334 -24.58 17.96 17.71
CA ARG A 334 -25.48 17.87 18.87
C ARG A 334 -26.11 16.49 18.91
N VAL A 335 -26.19 15.89 20.10
CA VAL A 335 -26.93 14.64 20.32
C VAL A 335 -28.42 14.94 20.29
N CYS A 336 -29.10 14.47 19.23
CA CYS A 336 -30.54 14.63 19.07
C CYS A 336 -31.30 13.53 19.81
N VAL A 337 -30.80 12.30 19.74
CA VAL A 337 -31.38 11.13 20.39
C VAL A 337 -30.25 10.22 20.85
N ALA A 338 -30.33 9.70 22.06
CA ALA A 338 -29.54 8.56 22.50
C ALA A 338 -30.50 7.49 23.03
N ALA A 339 -30.35 6.26 22.60
CA ALA A 339 -31.21 5.15 22.97
C ALA A 339 -30.37 3.93 23.32
N ALA A 340 -30.78 3.21 24.35
CA ALA A 340 -30.26 1.89 24.67
C ALA A 340 -31.45 0.96 24.87
N THR A 341 -31.48 -0.13 24.11
CA THR A 341 -32.51 -1.16 24.21
C THR A 341 -31.90 -2.41 24.80
N VAL A 342 -32.47 -2.90 25.90
CA VAL A 342 -32.03 -4.08 26.62
C VAL A 342 -33.00 -5.23 26.35
N VAL A 343 -32.46 -6.36 25.88
CA VAL A 343 -33.24 -7.58 25.61
C VAL A 343 -32.57 -8.80 26.25
N ARG A 344 -33.37 -9.80 26.63
CA ARG A 344 -32.86 -11.11 27.05
C ARG A 344 -32.82 -12.02 25.84
N LYS A 345 -31.67 -12.06 25.17
CA LYS A 345 -31.47 -12.90 23.98
C LYS A 345 -30.01 -13.28 23.85
N GLU A 346 -29.78 -14.55 23.54
CA GLU A 346 -28.45 -15.07 23.28
C GLU A 346 -28.11 -14.86 21.81
N TYR A 347 -27.10 -14.04 21.56
CA TYR A 347 -26.56 -13.78 20.24
C TYR A 347 -25.05 -14.02 20.26
N SER A 348 -24.52 -14.58 19.16
CA SER A 348 -23.10 -14.50 18.88
C SER A 348 -22.66 -13.03 18.80
N PRO A 349 -21.36 -12.72 19.01
CA PRO A 349 -20.87 -11.35 18.91
C PRO A 349 -21.30 -10.66 17.60
N LEU A 350 -21.24 -11.37 16.48
CA LEU A 350 -21.65 -10.81 15.18
C LEU A 350 -23.17 -10.56 15.08
N GLN A 351 -24.01 -11.45 15.63
CA GLN A 351 -25.46 -11.22 15.69
C GLN A 351 -25.81 -10.03 16.57
N ALA A 352 -25.08 -9.81 17.67
CA ALA A 352 -25.24 -8.64 18.53
C ALA A 352 -24.92 -7.33 17.79
N GLU A 353 -23.84 -7.31 17.00
CA GLU A 353 -23.48 -6.16 16.15
C GLU A 353 -24.58 -5.86 15.11
N LEU A 354 -25.09 -6.90 14.43
CA LEU A 354 -26.19 -6.76 13.48
C LEU A 354 -27.48 -6.28 14.18
N ALA A 355 -27.76 -6.74 15.39
CA ALA A 355 -28.89 -6.28 16.18
C ALA A 355 -28.78 -4.79 16.55
N ALA A 356 -27.58 -4.30 16.86
CA ALA A 356 -27.34 -2.88 17.10
C ALA A 356 -27.59 -2.04 15.84
N ILE A 357 -27.13 -2.50 14.67
CA ILE A 357 -27.43 -1.86 13.38
C ILE A 357 -28.94 -1.80 13.15
N LEU A 358 -29.65 -2.90 13.36
CA LEU A 358 -31.10 -2.97 13.22
C LEU A 358 -31.81 -1.98 14.15
N ALA A 359 -31.42 -1.92 15.42
CA ALA A 359 -31.98 -1.00 16.41
C ALA A 359 -31.75 0.47 16.03
N GLY A 360 -30.58 0.81 15.50
CA GLY A 360 -30.29 2.18 15.06
C GLY A 360 -31.06 2.58 13.80
N LEU A 361 -31.22 1.68 12.83
CA LEU A 361 -32.09 1.90 11.67
C LEU A 361 -33.54 2.14 12.08
N GLN A 362 -34.06 1.30 12.98
CA GLN A 362 -35.39 1.46 13.55
C GLN A 362 -35.53 2.80 14.28
N THR A 363 -34.52 3.20 15.07
CA THR A 363 -34.50 4.48 15.76
C THR A 363 -34.60 5.64 14.79
N GLY A 364 -33.80 5.65 13.72
CA GLY A 364 -33.84 6.70 12.70
C GLY A 364 -35.19 6.81 11.98
N ILE A 365 -35.76 5.65 11.62
CA ILE A 365 -37.06 5.55 10.94
C ILE A 365 -38.20 6.02 11.85
N GLN A 366 -38.25 5.53 13.10
CA GLN A 366 -39.28 5.87 14.09
C GLN A 366 -39.22 7.35 14.49
N ARG A 367 -38.01 7.92 14.56
CA ARG A 367 -37.79 9.35 14.83
C ARG A 367 -38.04 10.26 13.63
N ARG A 368 -38.43 9.68 12.49
CA ARG A 368 -38.74 10.39 11.24
C ARG A 368 -37.61 11.34 10.83
N LEU A 369 -36.35 10.90 10.97
CA LEU A 369 -35.22 11.68 10.52
C LEU A 369 -35.31 11.88 8.99
N PRO A 370 -35.10 13.10 8.47
CA PRO A 370 -35.29 13.41 7.05
C PRO A 370 -34.29 12.70 6.14
N SER A 371 -33.05 12.56 6.60
CA SER A 371 -31.97 11.84 5.93
C SER A 371 -30.95 11.42 6.98
N PHE A 372 -30.48 10.17 6.95
CA PHE A 372 -29.44 9.74 7.86
C PHE A 372 -28.54 8.62 7.32
N THR A 373 -27.32 8.54 7.87
CA THR A 373 -26.35 7.47 7.62
C THR A 373 -26.09 6.67 8.90
N MET A 374 -26.03 5.35 8.78
CA MET A 374 -25.67 4.43 9.86
C MET A 374 -24.15 4.25 9.97
N GLU A 375 -23.62 4.24 11.18
CA GLU A 375 -22.20 4.06 11.49
C GLU A 375 -22.02 3.02 12.60
N THR A 376 -21.09 2.08 12.40
CA THR A 376 -20.71 1.02 13.36
C THR A 376 -19.20 0.79 13.30
N ASP A 377 -18.59 0.34 14.39
CA ASP A 377 -17.19 -0.08 14.45
C ASP A 377 -16.97 -1.57 14.14
N CYS A 378 -18.00 -2.29 13.70
CA CYS A 378 -17.88 -3.65 13.22
C CYS A 378 -17.75 -3.71 11.67
N LEU A 379 -16.52 -3.71 11.17
CA LEU A 379 -16.25 -3.82 9.72
C LEU A 379 -16.83 -5.11 9.11
N GLN A 380 -16.85 -6.20 9.88
CA GLN A 380 -17.41 -7.47 9.45
C GLN A 380 -18.91 -7.36 9.17
N ALA A 381 -19.68 -6.73 10.07
CA ALA A 381 -21.11 -6.51 9.88
C ALA A 381 -21.41 -5.62 8.66
N VAL A 382 -20.65 -4.54 8.48
CA VAL A 382 -20.79 -3.66 7.30
C VAL A 382 -20.56 -4.43 5.99
N ASN A 383 -19.51 -5.24 5.91
CA ASN A 383 -19.23 -6.01 4.70
C ASN A 383 -20.33 -7.04 4.42
N LEU A 384 -20.83 -7.74 5.44
CA LEU A 384 -21.92 -8.72 5.28
C LEU A 384 -23.22 -8.09 4.80
N VAL A 385 -23.58 -6.91 5.34
CA VAL A 385 -24.79 -6.20 4.94
C VAL A 385 -24.70 -5.68 3.50
N LEU A 386 -23.51 -5.26 3.05
CA LEU A 386 -23.28 -4.69 1.72
C LEU A 386 -22.94 -5.73 0.62
N GLN A 387 -22.65 -6.98 0.98
CA GLN A 387 -22.39 -8.05 0.02
C GLN A 387 -23.70 -8.68 -0.50
N ASP A 388 -23.70 -9.07 -1.77
CA ASP A 388 -24.82 -9.75 -2.45
C ASP A 388 -24.75 -11.28 -2.36
N GLU A 389 -23.74 -11.85 -1.70
CA GLU A 389 -23.61 -13.31 -1.58
C GLU A 389 -24.36 -13.87 -0.36
N ASP A 390 -25.00 -15.02 -0.54
CA ASP A 390 -25.66 -15.80 0.51
C ASP A 390 -24.62 -16.34 1.50
N GLY A 391 -24.45 -15.64 2.62
CA GLY A 391 -23.44 -15.94 3.62
C GLY A 391 -24.00 -16.09 5.04
N CYS A 392 -24.01 -17.35 5.52
CA CYS A 392 -24.29 -17.83 6.88
C CYS A 392 -25.79 -17.87 7.31
N ARG A 393 -26.38 -19.08 7.25
CA ARG A 393 -27.79 -19.38 7.62
C ARG A 393 -28.25 -18.82 8.97
N ASP A 394 -27.33 -18.64 9.92
CA ASP A 394 -27.65 -18.21 11.29
C ASP A 394 -27.80 -16.68 11.46
N VAL A 395 -27.39 -15.87 10.47
CA VAL A 395 -27.54 -14.41 10.47
C VAL A 395 -28.47 -13.87 9.38
N ASP A 396 -28.88 -14.73 8.43
CA ASP A 396 -29.69 -14.37 7.25
C ASP A 396 -30.97 -13.59 7.61
N GLY A 397 -31.65 -13.97 8.69
CA GLY A 397 -32.87 -13.26 9.13
C GLY A 397 -32.62 -11.82 9.57
N LEU A 398 -31.51 -11.56 10.28
CA LEU A 398 -31.13 -10.19 10.69
C LEU A 398 -30.67 -9.37 9.48
N ILE A 399 -29.87 -9.97 8.59
CA ILE A 399 -29.37 -9.32 7.39
C ILE A 399 -30.52 -8.95 6.46
N ALA A 400 -31.47 -9.86 6.22
CA ALA A 400 -32.65 -9.59 5.39
C ALA A 400 -33.47 -8.42 5.93
N HIS A 401 -33.68 -8.35 7.25
CA HIS A 401 -34.39 -7.23 7.88
C HIS A 401 -33.61 -5.92 7.76
N ILE A 402 -32.30 -5.93 8.01
CA ILE A 402 -31.44 -4.76 7.82
C ILE A 402 -31.48 -4.27 6.37
N LYS A 403 -31.32 -5.17 5.39
CA LYS A 403 -31.39 -4.86 3.96
C LYS A 403 -32.74 -4.25 3.58
N CYS A 404 -33.84 -4.75 4.14
CA CYS A 404 -35.17 -4.17 3.93
C CYS A 404 -35.25 -2.72 4.46
N LEU A 405 -34.76 -2.45 5.68
CA LEU A 405 -34.77 -1.09 6.23
C LEU A 405 -33.81 -0.14 5.51
N LEU A 406 -32.70 -0.66 4.95
CA LEU A 406 -31.77 0.12 4.13
C LEU A 406 -32.39 0.61 2.81
N GLN A 407 -33.49 0.01 2.34
CA GLN A 407 -34.22 0.46 1.15
C GLN A 407 -35.10 1.70 1.42
N ASP A 408 -35.25 2.11 2.67
CA ASP A 408 -35.97 3.35 3.00
C ASP A 408 -35.25 4.57 2.42
N VAL A 409 -35.98 5.43 1.70
CA VAL A 409 -35.44 6.60 0.98
C VAL A 409 -34.70 7.59 1.90
N ARG A 410 -34.97 7.57 3.21
CA ARG A 410 -34.31 8.41 4.20
C ARG A 410 -32.92 7.89 4.56
N VAL A 411 -32.64 6.62 4.32
CA VAL A 411 -31.36 5.99 4.66
C VAL A 411 -30.36 6.21 3.53
N SER A 412 -29.34 7.00 3.80
CA SER A 412 -28.28 7.31 2.82
C SER A 412 -27.22 6.20 2.71
N GLY A 413 -27.19 5.27 3.67
CA GLY A 413 -26.34 4.09 3.66
C GLY A 413 -25.85 3.68 5.04
N ILE A 414 -24.94 2.70 5.05
CA ILE A 414 -24.22 2.21 6.23
C ILE A 414 -22.70 2.31 6.00
N SER A 415 -21.93 2.65 7.03
CA SER A 415 -20.49 2.79 6.93
C SER A 415 -19.76 2.37 8.20
N PHE A 416 -18.49 1.99 8.04
CA PHE A 416 -17.60 1.62 9.13
C PHE A 416 -16.90 2.87 9.70
N VAL A 417 -16.82 2.95 11.03
CA VAL A 417 -16.01 3.92 11.77
C VAL A 417 -15.01 3.21 12.70
N TYR A 418 -13.91 3.86 13.06
CA TYR A 418 -13.01 3.29 14.06
C TYR A 418 -13.62 3.42 15.46
N ARG A 419 -13.27 2.51 16.38
CA ARG A 419 -13.79 2.47 17.75
C ARG A 419 -13.64 3.79 18.49
N GLU A 420 -12.56 4.52 18.25
CA GLU A 420 -12.31 5.83 18.86
C GLU A 420 -13.37 6.88 18.44
N ALA A 421 -13.93 6.75 17.23
CA ALA A 421 -14.99 7.61 16.70
C ALA A 421 -16.40 7.07 17.00
N ASN A 422 -16.50 5.97 17.77
CA ASN A 422 -17.75 5.32 18.17
C ASN A 422 -17.92 5.28 19.71
N GLN A 423 -17.09 6.01 20.46
CA GLN A 423 -17.04 5.93 21.93
C GLN A 423 -18.36 6.29 22.60
N VAL A 424 -19.15 7.20 22.03
CA VAL A 424 -20.43 7.63 22.61
C VAL A 424 -21.43 6.46 22.65
N ALA A 425 -21.54 5.69 21.57
CA ALA A 425 -22.39 4.51 21.51
C ALA A 425 -21.87 3.40 22.43
N HIS A 426 -20.55 3.24 22.51
CA HIS A 426 -19.89 2.26 23.37
C HIS A 426 -20.14 2.47 24.86
N VAL A 427 -19.95 3.70 25.33
CA VAL A 427 -20.21 4.06 26.74
C VAL A 427 -21.69 3.86 27.07
N LEU A 428 -22.58 4.24 26.14
CA LEU A 428 -24.02 4.08 26.31
C LEU A 428 -24.43 2.60 26.43
N ALA A 429 -23.88 1.73 25.60
CA ALA A 429 -24.18 0.29 25.63
C ALA A 429 -23.76 -0.36 26.96
N ASN A 430 -22.57 -0.05 27.45
CA ASN A 430 -22.05 -0.64 28.70
C ASN A 430 -22.77 -0.11 29.95
N GLU A 431 -23.12 1.17 29.97
CA GLU A 431 -23.90 1.76 31.07
C GLU A 431 -25.29 1.13 31.15
N ALA A 432 -25.98 0.99 30.01
CA ALA A 432 -27.30 0.36 29.99
C ALA A 432 -27.25 -1.14 30.31
N LEU A 433 -26.15 -1.84 30.00
CA LEU A 433 -25.96 -3.23 30.43
C LEU A 433 -25.85 -3.33 31.95
N THR A 434 -25.13 -2.39 32.56
CA THR A 434 -24.96 -2.33 34.02
C THR A 434 -26.30 -2.11 34.72
N ASN A 435 -27.11 -1.18 34.19
CA ASN A 435 -28.42 -0.83 34.75
C ASN A 435 -29.55 -1.79 34.34
N LYS A 436 -29.32 -2.65 33.33
CA LYS A 436 -30.30 -3.61 32.76
C LYS A 436 -31.65 -2.96 32.40
N ALA A 437 -31.63 -1.69 31.98
CA ALA A 437 -32.82 -0.91 31.70
C ALA A 437 -32.76 -0.31 30.28
N SER A 438 -33.83 -0.49 29.52
CA SER A 438 -34.03 0.23 28.26
C SER A 438 -34.36 1.69 28.55
N VAL A 439 -33.69 2.62 27.87
CA VAL A 439 -33.80 4.04 28.15
C VAL A 439 -33.53 4.85 26.88
N MET A 440 -34.20 6.01 26.78
CA MET A 440 -34.02 6.92 25.67
C MET A 440 -34.00 8.37 26.16
N TRP A 441 -33.02 9.11 25.66
CA TRP A 441 -32.84 10.54 25.86
C TRP A 441 -33.12 11.26 24.55
N VAL A 442 -33.95 12.29 24.59
CA VAL A 442 -34.32 13.09 23.41
C VAL A 442 -33.94 14.54 23.67
N GLY A 443 -33.13 15.10 22.77
CA GLY A 443 -32.63 16.47 22.85
C GLY A 443 -31.64 16.75 24.00
N VAL A 444 -31.22 15.72 24.73
CA VAL A 444 -30.28 15.82 25.86
C VAL A 444 -29.21 14.75 25.77
N VAL A 445 -28.00 15.07 26.22
CA VAL A 445 -26.87 14.13 26.28
C VAL A 445 -27.01 13.29 27.55
N PRO A 446 -26.97 11.93 27.45
CA PRO A 446 -26.95 11.08 28.63
C PRO A 446 -25.76 11.43 29.55
N PRO A 447 -25.94 11.50 30.88
CA PRO A 447 -24.86 11.87 31.80
C PRO A 447 -23.59 11.01 31.63
N CYS A 448 -23.75 9.69 31.45
CA CYS A 448 -22.66 8.75 31.22
C CYS A 448 -21.86 9.05 29.95
N ALA A 449 -22.51 9.58 28.91
CA ALA A 449 -21.91 9.84 27.60
C ALA A 449 -21.37 11.27 27.45
N SER A 450 -21.57 12.15 28.43
CA SER A 450 -21.25 13.58 28.34
C SER A 450 -19.77 13.88 28.12
N GLN A 451 -18.88 13.08 28.70
CA GLN A 451 -17.43 13.18 28.47
C GLN A 451 -17.05 12.66 27.07
N ALA A 452 -17.62 11.52 26.67
CA ALA A 452 -17.37 10.92 25.36
C ALA A 452 -17.78 11.87 24.22
N VAL A 453 -18.94 12.53 24.32
CA VAL A 453 -19.41 13.49 23.31
C VAL A 453 -18.45 14.68 23.16
N ARG A 454 -17.87 15.18 24.27
CA ARG A 454 -16.90 16.28 24.25
C ARG A 454 -15.58 15.88 23.58
N LEU A 455 -15.09 14.67 23.87
CA LEU A 455 -13.83 14.16 23.31
C LEU A 455 -13.97 13.69 21.86
N ASP A 456 -15.18 13.28 21.46
CA ASP A 456 -15.51 12.76 20.13
C ASP A 456 -15.92 13.86 19.13
N SER A 457 -15.58 15.13 19.42
CA SER A 457 -15.87 16.28 18.57
C SER A 457 -14.60 16.82 17.89
N PRO A 458 -14.63 17.18 16.60
CA PRO A 458 -13.45 17.65 15.86
C PRO A 458 -12.95 19.03 16.33
N ASN A 459 -13.80 19.79 17.05
CA ASN A 459 -13.44 21.00 17.78
C ASN A 459 -13.85 20.79 19.26
N PRO A 460 -12.95 20.31 20.14
CA PRO A 460 -13.25 20.30 21.57
C PRO A 460 -13.38 21.76 22.04
N LEU A 461 -14.52 22.10 22.64
CA LEU A 461 -14.73 23.40 23.32
C LEU A 461 -13.81 23.53 24.53
#